data_AF-A0A1M6PI04-F1
#
_entry.id   AF-A0A1M6PI04-F1
#
_cell.length_a   1.000
_cell.length_b   1.000
_cell.length_c   1.000
_cell.angle_alpha   90.00
_cell.angle_beta   90.00
_cell.angle_gamma   90.00
#
_symmetry.space_group_name_H-M   'P 1'
#
loop_
_entity.id
_entity.type
_entity.pdbx_description
1 polymer ?
#
loop_
_entity_poly.entity_id
_entity_poly.type
_entity_poly.pdbx_seq_one_letter_code
_entity_poly.pdbx_strand_id
1 'polypeptide(L)'
;MRCSIVRELDRLDDFLQQKGQLHCAVVQGLDFNGVEIDWQRLDCQGAVFLGCHFPVEVTAEFLAAKGALVFPKIPGLPYETYRNRLYSRAELMKGWTPLHDRSKDKIIYDHFVARGKGRPDILESLAQRLHDHAIDDALQDLLEGRVEEGGKKKVIGIMGGHSTARDDEYYKKVVRLARDLSKEGYFIASGGGPGTMEAANLGAWLKDVDDQGLEEVFAILAKSPRYTDEGYMEAAQDVLDLYPHGGSSLAVPTWFYGHEPTNLFSAHIAKYFSNSIREDGLLAIADQGVIFAPGSAGTTQEIFMDATQNHYVTFDEISPMIFLGVKRYTEETMLYPCIQNLSEGRKYAEYLLCTDEVAEAVQFIKDHPPIR
;
A
#
# COMPACT_ATOMS: atom_id res chain seq x y z
N MET A 1 25.45 -5.47 19.46
CA MET A 1 25.98 -4.33 18.68
C MET A 1 25.80 -3.05 19.50
N ARG A 2 26.82 -2.18 19.60
CA ARG A 2 26.69 -0.83 20.17
C ARG A 2 26.78 0.17 19.03
N CYS A 3 25.71 0.31 18.26
CA CYS A 3 25.61 1.29 17.19
C CYS A 3 24.48 2.24 17.54
N SER A 4 24.72 3.56 17.47
CA SER A 4 23.70 4.58 17.72
C SER A 4 22.91 4.95 16.46
N ILE A 5 23.43 4.63 15.27
CA ILE A 5 22.80 4.87 13.97
C ILE A 5 23.08 3.64 13.09
N VAL A 6 22.03 3.08 12.50
CA VAL A 6 22.11 2.00 11.51
C VAL A 6 21.91 2.62 10.13
N ARG A 7 22.79 2.30 9.18
CA ARG A 7 22.68 2.77 7.79
C ARG A 7 22.06 1.67 6.94
N GLU A 8 20.90 1.94 6.37
CA GLU A 8 20.25 1.04 5.44
C GLU A 8 20.80 1.23 4.02
N LEU A 9 21.14 0.12 3.36
CA LEU A 9 21.72 0.06 2.03
C LEU A 9 20.91 -0.92 1.20
N ASP A 10 19.94 -0.38 0.50
CA ASP A 10 18.99 -1.07 -0.37
C ASP A 10 19.28 -0.86 -1.86
N ARG A 11 20.22 0.02 -2.21
CA ARG A 11 20.69 0.25 -3.58
C ARG A 11 22.18 -0.06 -3.72
N LEU A 12 22.55 -0.63 -4.87
CA LEU A 12 23.94 -0.97 -5.14
C LEU A 12 24.85 0.26 -5.14
N ASP A 13 24.37 1.39 -5.68
CA ASP A 13 25.13 2.64 -5.71
C ASP A 13 25.41 3.14 -4.29
N ASP A 14 24.45 3.07 -3.38
CA ASP A 14 24.60 3.49 -1.98
C ASP A 14 25.59 2.59 -1.24
N PHE A 15 25.58 1.28 -1.55
CA PHE A 15 26.59 0.34 -1.08
C PHE A 15 27.99 0.71 -1.57
N LEU A 16 28.17 0.97 -2.87
CA LEU A 16 29.46 1.30 -3.46
C LEU A 16 30.01 2.62 -2.94
N GLN A 17 29.14 3.59 -2.64
CA GLN A 17 29.51 4.87 -2.05
C GLN A 17 30.12 4.75 -0.63
N GLN A 18 29.90 3.63 0.07
CA GLN A 18 30.51 3.40 1.39
C GLN A 18 32.03 3.18 1.33
N LYS A 19 32.62 3.01 0.13
CA LYS A 19 34.08 2.85 -0.07
C LYS A 19 34.69 1.76 0.82
N GLY A 20 33.91 0.69 1.05
CA GLY A 20 34.32 -0.47 1.82
C GLY A 20 34.15 -0.39 3.34
N GLN A 21 33.45 0.62 3.87
CA GLN A 21 33.21 0.80 5.30
C GLN A 21 31.75 0.48 5.68
N LEU A 22 31.48 -0.78 6.04
CA LEU A 22 30.12 -1.28 6.31
C LEU A 22 29.78 -1.37 7.80
N HIS A 23 30.54 -0.70 8.66
CA HIS A 23 30.28 -0.69 10.10
C HIS A 23 28.84 -0.22 10.40
N CYS A 24 28.06 -1.05 11.11
CA CYS A 24 26.65 -0.77 11.42
C CYS A 24 25.76 -0.52 10.17
N ALA A 25 26.09 -1.12 9.02
CA ALA A 25 25.25 -1.07 7.83
C ALA A 25 24.33 -2.29 7.75
N VAL A 26 23.06 -2.09 7.38
CA VAL A 26 22.12 -3.15 7.01
C VAL A 26 21.98 -3.12 5.50
N VAL A 27 22.42 -4.19 4.83
CA VAL A 27 22.35 -4.36 3.39
C VAL A 27 21.18 -5.28 3.08
N GLN A 28 20.18 -4.81 2.34
CA GLN A 28 18.91 -5.51 2.17
C GLN A 28 18.65 -5.84 0.70
N GLY A 29 18.40 -7.12 0.40
CA GLY A 29 17.90 -7.57 -0.90
C GLY A 29 18.83 -7.38 -2.12
N LEU A 30 20.06 -6.89 -1.94
CA LEU A 30 20.98 -6.59 -3.04
C LEU A 30 21.51 -7.84 -3.74
N ASP A 31 21.65 -7.76 -5.06
CA ASP A 31 22.33 -8.76 -5.88
C ASP A 31 23.73 -8.27 -6.26
N PHE A 32 24.76 -8.95 -5.74
CA PHE A 32 26.15 -8.65 -6.02
C PHE A 32 26.76 -9.53 -7.13
N ASN A 33 25.97 -10.39 -7.78
CA ASN A 33 26.47 -11.17 -8.91
C ASN A 33 26.84 -10.25 -10.08
N GLY A 34 28.05 -10.44 -10.62
CA GLY A 34 28.55 -9.62 -11.72
C GLY A 34 29.00 -8.21 -11.32
N VAL A 35 29.02 -7.90 -10.02
CA VAL A 35 29.59 -6.64 -9.50
C VAL A 35 31.02 -6.90 -9.04
N GLU A 36 31.98 -6.16 -9.63
CA GLU A 36 33.38 -6.25 -9.23
C GLU A 36 33.62 -5.55 -7.89
N ILE A 37 33.69 -6.32 -6.81
CA ILE A 37 33.94 -5.84 -5.45
C ILE A 37 35.12 -6.59 -4.86
N ASP A 38 36.09 -5.87 -4.29
CA ASP A 38 37.18 -6.47 -3.51
C ASP A 38 36.71 -6.79 -2.09
N TRP A 39 36.04 -7.94 -1.94
CA TRP A 39 35.48 -8.43 -0.68
C TRP A 39 36.52 -8.64 0.43
N GLN A 40 37.80 -8.76 0.09
CA GLN A 40 38.85 -8.90 1.10
C GLN A 40 39.13 -7.58 1.82
N ARG A 41 38.96 -6.45 1.12
CA ARG A 41 39.23 -5.10 1.64
C ARG A 41 38.04 -4.46 2.34
N LEU A 42 36.86 -5.06 2.27
CA LEU A 42 35.67 -4.58 2.98
C LEU A 42 35.81 -4.79 4.49
N ASP A 43 35.52 -3.73 5.24
CA ASP A 43 35.28 -3.81 6.68
C ASP A 43 33.79 -4.10 6.91
N CYS A 44 33.49 -5.35 7.24
CA CYS A 44 32.13 -5.82 7.49
C CYS A 44 31.78 -5.89 8.99
N GLN A 45 32.61 -5.33 9.88
CA GLN A 45 32.41 -5.48 11.32
C GLN A 45 31.08 -4.84 11.75
N GLY A 46 30.12 -5.65 12.20
CA GLY A 46 28.80 -5.19 12.60
C GLY A 46 27.86 -4.87 11.42
N ALA A 47 28.22 -5.25 10.20
CA ALA A 47 27.30 -5.22 9.06
C ALA A 47 26.25 -6.35 9.18
N VAL A 48 25.06 -6.12 8.65
CA VAL A 48 24.01 -7.14 8.53
C VAL A 48 23.64 -7.26 7.05
N PHE A 49 23.63 -8.48 6.52
CA PHE A 49 23.16 -8.76 5.16
C PHE A 49 21.84 -9.52 5.23
N LEU A 50 20.77 -8.94 4.69
CA LEU A 50 19.43 -9.51 4.66
C LEU A 50 19.09 -9.96 3.24
N GLY A 51 19.06 -11.28 3.01
CA GLY A 51 18.63 -11.85 1.74
C GLY A 51 19.42 -11.38 0.52
N CYS A 52 20.69 -10.99 0.66
CA CYS A 52 21.53 -10.58 -0.46
C CYS A 52 21.97 -11.81 -1.30
N HIS A 53 22.24 -11.60 -2.59
CA HIS A 53 22.94 -12.59 -3.42
C HIS A 53 24.41 -12.23 -3.54
N PHE A 54 25.26 -13.23 -3.43
CA PHE A 54 26.71 -13.05 -3.48
C PHE A 54 27.33 -13.90 -4.59
N PRO A 55 28.49 -13.49 -5.15
CA PRO A 55 29.32 -14.34 -5.98
C PRO A 55 29.67 -15.66 -5.25
N VAL A 56 29.92 -16.73 -6.01
CA VAL A 56 30.19 -18.08 -5.47
C VAL A 56 31.36 -18.11 -4.48
N GLU A 57 32.34 -17.25 -4.67
CA GLU A 57 33.53 -17.10 -3.84
C GLU A 57 33.27 -16.40 -2.50
N VAL A 58 32.13 -15.72 -2.33
CA VAL A 58 31.76 -14.99 -1.11
C VAL A 58 30.72 -15.79 -0.33
N THR A 59 31.19 -16.57 0.64
CA THR A 59 30.31 -17.39 1.48
C THR A 59 29.80 -16.64 2.72
N ALA A 60 28.72 -17.15 3.32
CA ALA A 60 28.21 -16.62 4.57
C ALA A 60 29.25 -16.73 5.71
N GLU A 61 30.03 -17.82 5.73
CA GLU A 61 31.12 -18.02 6.70
C GLU A 61 32.23 -16.99 6.50
N PHE A 62 32.58 -16.66 5.25
CA PHE A 62 33.56 -15.62 4.94
C PHE A 62 33.13 -14.25 5.49
N LEU A 63 31.87 -13.86 5.29
CA LEU A 63 31.32 -12.61 5.80
C LEU A 63 31.20 -12.62 7.33
N ALA A 64 30.78 -13.74 7.92
CA ALA A 64 30.70 -13.91 9.36
C ALA A 64 32.08 -13.83 10.04
N ALA A 65 33.12 -14.41 9.42
CA ALA A 65 34.50 -14.29 9.90
C ALA A 65 35.02 -12.85 9.87
N LYS A 66 34.43 -11.99 9.03
CA LYS A 66 34.67 -10.53 9.01
C LYS A 66 33.78 -9.73 9.97
N GLY A 67 32.99 -10.42 10.80
CA GLY A 67 32.14 -9.79 11.82
C GLY A 67 30.77 -9.33 11.32
N ALA A 68 30.33 -9.79 10.13
CA ALA A 68 28.99 -9.55 9.64
C ALA A 68 27.99 -10.58 10.18
N LEU A 69 26.71 -10.20 10.25
CA LEU A 69 25.59 -11.11 10.43
C LEU A 69 24.90 -11.33 9.08
N VAL A 70 24.69 -12.59 8.70
CA VAL A 70 24.08 -12.93 7.40
C VAL A 70 22.78 -13.68 7.61
N PHE A 71 21.69 -13.13 7.08
CA PHE A 71 20.39 -13.78 6.99
C PHE A 71 20.20 -14.26 5.55
N PRO A 72 20.30 -15.58 5.29
CA PRO A 72 20.22 -16.09 3.92
C PRO A 72 18.79 -16.00 3.38
N LYS A 73 18.68 -16.04 2.04
CA LYS A 73 17.39 -16.26 1.38
C LYS A 73 16.81 -17.61 1.77
N ILE A 74 15.49 -17.65 1.95
CA ILE A 74 14.76 -18.92 2.12
C ILE A 74 14.50 -19.48 0.70
N PRO A 75 15.09 -20.64 0.35
CA PRO A 75 14.98 -21.18 -1.00
C PRO A 75 13.58 -21.73 -1.29
N GLY A 76 13.19 -21.75 -2.56
CA GLY A 76 11.96 -22.41 -3.02
C GLY A 76 10.67 -21.65 -2.74
N LEU A 77 10.75 -20.37 -2.36
CA LEU A 77 9.58 -19.49 -2.22
C LEU A 77 9.27 -18.76 -3.54
N PRO A 78 7.99 -18.53 -3.88
CA PRO A 78 7.59 -17.74 -5.04
C PRO A 78 7.62 -16.22 -4.80
N TYR A 79 7.98 -15.79 -3.58
CA TYR A 79 8.08 -14.40 -3.15
C TYR A 79 9.43 -14.14 -2.47
N GLU A 80 9.82 -12.86 -2.43
CA GLU A 80 11.07 -12.42 -1.82
C GLU A 80 10.82 -11.97 -0.38
N THR A 81 11.48 -12.62 0.59
CA THR A 81 11.29 -12.36 2.03
C THR A 81 12.01 -11.12 2.56
N TYR A 82 12.96 -10.59 1.81
CA TYR A 82 13.79 -9.43 2.18
C TYR A 82 13.79 -8.40 1.04
N ARG A 83 12.60 -8.15 0.48
CA ARG A 83 12.43 -7.20 -0.61
C ARG A 83 12.58 -5.78 -0.09
N ASN A 84 13.27 -4.94 -0.85
CA ASN A 84 13.57 -3.55 -0.52
C ASN A 84 12.66 -2.54 -1.23
N ARG A 85 11.53 -3.02 -1.76
CA ARG A 85 10.56 -2.19 -2.47
C ARG A 85 9.19 -2.84 -2.41
N LEU A 86 8.18 -1.99 -2.43
CA LEU A 86 6.81 -2.41 -2.62
C LEU A 86 6.62 -3.10 -3.98
N TYR A 87 5.54 -3.87 -4.10
CA TYR A 87 5.20 -4.46 -5.38
C TYR A 87 4.76 -3.37 -6.36
N SER A 88 5.09 -3.59 -7.64
CA SER A 88 4.46 -2.85 -8.73
C SER A 88 3.38 -3.71 -9.39
N ARG A 89 2.43 -3.06 -10.06
CA ARG A 89 1.47 -3.73 -10.94
C ARG A 89 2.18 -4.66 -11.94
N ALA A 90 3.21 -4.16 -12.61
CA ALA A 90 3.94 -4.91 -13.64
C ALA A 90 4.58 -6.18 -13.08
N GLU A 91 5.09 -6.13 -11.83
CA GLU A 91 5.63 -7.30 -11.14
C GLU A 91 4.53 -8.33 -10.85
N LEU A 92 3.42 -7.91 -10.23
CA LEU A 92 2.34 -8.82 -9.82
C LEU A 92 1.63 -9.44 -11.02
N MET A 93 1.44 -8.68 -12.10
CA MET A 93 0.78 -9.12 -13.33
C MET A 93 1.69 -9.94 -14.25
N LYS A 94 2.97 -10.14 -13.92
CA LYS A 94 3.89 -10.93 -14.75
C LYS A 94 3.35 -12.35 -14.94
N GLY A 95 3.08 -12.72 -16.20
CA GLY A 95 2.52 -14.03 -16.56
C GLY A 95 0.99 -14.08 -16.66
N TRP A 96 0.30 -12.98 -16.38
CA TRP A 96 -1.14 -12.87 -16.58
C TRP A 96 -1.52 -12.80 -18.06
N THR A 97 -2.65 -13.42 -18.42
CA THR A 97 -3.32 -13.27 -19.72
C THR A 97 -4.84 -13.31 -19.51
N PRO A 98 -5.65 -12.73 -20.43
CA PRO A 98 -7.11 -12.84 -20.41
C PRO A 98 -7.65 -14.27 -20.22
N LEU A 99 -6.98 -15.25 -20.84
CA LEU A 99 -7.43 -16.64 -20.87
C LEU A 99 -6.93 -17.47 -19.67
N HIS A 100 -5.76 -17.12 -19.13
CA HIS A 100 -5.11 -17.88 -18.07
C HIS A 100 -4.41 -16.93 -17.09
N ASP A 101 -4.87 -16.96 -15.84
CA ASP A 101 -4.19 -16.28 -14.75
C ASP A 101 -3.03 -17.13 -14.23
N ARG A 102 -1.82 -16.84 -14.75
CA ARG A 102 -0.54 -17.32 -14.24
C ARG A 102 0.31 -16.15 -13.73
N SER A 103 -0.36 -15.12 -13.22
CA SER A 103 0.28 -13.95 -12.65
C SER A 103 1.18 -14.34 -11.47
N LYS A 104 2.23 -13.56 -11.21
CA LYS A 104 3.04 -13.72 -10.00
C LYS A 104 2.16 -13.66 -8.76
N ASP A 105 1.16 -12.78 -8.77
CA ASP A 105 0.19 -12.67 -7.68
C ASP A 105 -0.56 -13.98 -7.41
N LYS A 106 -1.11 -14.60 -8.47
CA LYS A 106 -1.80 -15.88 -8.40
C LYS A 106 -0.90 -17.01 -7.91
N ILE A 107 0.35 -17.03 -8.36
CA ILE A 107 1.34 -18.04 -7.95
C ILE A 107 1.64 -17.92 -6.45
N ILE A 108 1.83 -16.70 -5.94
CA ILE A 108 2.06 -16.46 -4.50
C ILE A 108 0.82 -16.86 -3.70
N TYR A 109 -0.38 -16.49 -4.17
CA TYR A 109 -1.63 -16.88 -3.54
C TYR A 109 -1.79 -18.42 -3.46
N ASP A 110 -1.54 -19.13 -4.56
CA ASP A 110 -1.67 -20.59 -4.60
C ASP A 110 -0.69 -21.28 -3.65
N HIS A 111 0.54 -20.76 -3.54
CA HIS A 111 1.50 -21.22 -2.54
C HIS A 111 1.01 -20.95 -1.11
N PHE A 112 0.51 -19.74 -0.83
CA PHE A 112 -0.05 -19.40 0.47
C PHE A 112 -1.19 -20.34 0.88
N VAL A 113 -2.11 -20.63 -0.05
CA VAL A 113 -3.19 -21.61 0.17
C VAL A 113 -2.63 -23.00 0.42
N ALA A 114 -1.72 -23.48 -0.44
CA ALA A 114 -1.14 -24.81 -0.35
C ALA A 114 -0.34 -25.03 0.94
N ARG A 115 0.21 -23.97 1.54
CA ARG A 115 0.98 -24.03 2.79
C ARG A 115 0.16 -23.82 4.05
N GLY A 116 -1.17 -23.71 3.97
CA GLY A 116 -2.03 -23.63 5.15
C GLY A 116 -2.44 -22.21 5.56
N LYS A 117 -2.30 -21.23 4.66
CA LYS A 117 -2.75 -19.84 4.85
C LYS A 117 -2.16 -19.23 6.13
N GLY A 118 -3.03 -18.79 7.06
CA GLY A 118 -2.63 -18.22 8.36
C GLY A 118 -2.19 -19.25 9.42
N ARG A 119 -2.10 -20.54 9.08
CA ARG A 119 -1.57 -21.59 9.98
C ARG A 119 -0.55 -22.48 9.26
N PRO A 120 0.51 -21.90 8.67
CA PRO A 120 1.48 -22.70 7.95
C PRO A 120 2.50 -23.34 8.92
N ASP A 121 3.43 -24.12 8.39
CA ASP A 121 4.54 -24.64 9.18
C ASP A 121 5.48 -23.52 9.70
N ILE A 122 6.44 -23.88 10.56
CA ILE A 122 7.32 -22.91 11.21
C ILE A 122 8.20 -22.12 10.22
N LEU A 123 8.64 -22.76 9.13
CA LEU A 123 9.51 -22.12 8.16
C LEU A 123 8.73 -21.16 7.27
N GLU A 124 7.56 -21.59 6.80
CA GLU A 124 6.68 -20.73 6.00
C GLU A 124 6.10 -19.59 6.83
N SER A 125 5.71 -19.81 8.10
CA SER A 125 5.24 -18.73 8.97
C SER A 125 6.34 -17.68 9.21
N LEU A 126 7.59 -18.11 9.41
CA LEU A 126 8.73 -17.20 9.49
C LEU A 126 8.93 -16.45 8.17
N ALA A 127 8.87 -17.14 7.02
CA ALA A 127 9.01 -16.52 5.70
C ALA A 127 7.96 -15.44 5.43
N GLN A 128 6.69 -15.71 5.75
CA GLN A 128 5.61 -14.73 5.62
C GLN A 128 5.81 -13.52 6.52
N ARG A 129 6.31 -13.72 7.76
CA ARG A 129 6.60 -12.60 8.67
C ARG A 129 7.80 -11.77 8.23
N LEU A 130 8.85 -12.40 7.70
CA LEU A 130 9.98 -11.69 7.12
C LEU A 130 9.54 -10.86 5.90
N HIS A 131 8.70 -11.44 5.04
CA HIS A 131 8.10 -10.72 3.92
C HIS A 131 7.27 -9.53 4.39
N ASP A 132 6.32 -9.73 5.32
CA ASP A 132 5.47 -8.65 5.82
C ASP A 132 6.31 -7.54 6.47
N HIS A 133 7.36 -7.89 7.21
CA HIS A 133 8.31 -6.92 7.78
C HIS A 133 9.04 -6.11 6.69
N ALA A 134 9.47 -6.75 5.61
CA ALA A 134 10.13 -6.07 4.49
C ALA A 134 9.15 -5.16 3.72
N ILE A 135 7.85 -5.49 3.70
CA ILE A 135 6.82 -4.60 3.16
C ILE A 135 6.61 -3.37 4.06
N ASP A 136 6.58 -3.54 5.39
CA ASP A 136 6.46 -2.40 6.33
C ASP A 136 7.62 -1.41 6.17
N ASP A 137 8.83 -1.93 6.04
CA ASP A 137 10.05 -1.16 5.84
C ASP A 137 10.01 -0.35 4.53
N ALA A 138 9.74 -1.02 3.40
CA ALA A 138 9.60 -0.37 2.10
C ALA A 138 8.40 0.60 2.02
N LEU A 139 7.34 0.35 2.80
CA LEU A 139 6.22 1.27 2.94
C LEU A 139 6.67 2.54 3.65
N GLN A 140 7.41 2.43 4.74
CA GLN A 140 7.93 3.58 5.47
C GLN A 140 8.87 4.42 4.58
N ASP A 141 9.74 3.78 3.79
CA ASP A 141 10.58 4.47 2.80
C ASP A 141 9.76 5.34 1.84
N LEU A 142 8.66 4.79 1.33
CA LEU A 142 7.77 5.50 0.42
C LEU A 142 7.13 6.70 1.11
N LEU A 143 6.60 6.49 2.33
CA LEU A 143 5.88 7.51 3.08
C LEU A 143 6.80 8.64 3.56
N GLU A 144 8.07 8.37 3.82
CA GLU A 144 9.08 9.38 4.17
C GLU A 144 9.62 10.13 2.94
N GLY A 145 9.30 9.69 1.73
CA GLY A 145 9.79 10.29 0.49
C GLY A 145 11.20 9.84 0.09
N ARG A 146 11.64 8.66 0.55
CA ARG A 146 12.92 8.04 0.16
C ARG A 146 12.83 7.31 -1.19
N VAL A 147 11.62 6.94 -1.62
CA VAL A 147 11.37 6.22 -2.88
C VAL A 147 11.08 7.16 -4.06
N GLU A 148 10.18 8.13 -3.87
CA GLU A 148 9.76 9.08 -4.89
C GLU A 148 9.97 10.52 -4.44
N GLU A 149 10.21 11.43 -5.39
CA GLU A 149 10.28 12.86 -5.14
C GLU A 149 9.01 13.42 -4.46
N GLY A 150 9.14 14.60 -3.83
CA GLY A 150 8.04 15.28 -3.14
C GLY A 150 8.05 15.17 -1.61
N GLY A 151 9.05 14.51 -1.02
CA GLY A 151 9.23 14.42 0.44
C GLY A 151 8.17 13.56 1.13
N LYS A 152 7.97 13.78 2.44
CA LYS A 152 7.01 13.02 3.26
C LYS A 152 5.61 13.11 2.64
N LYS A 153 4.98 11.95 2.44
CA LYS A 153 3.64 11.83 1.85
C LYS A 153 2.58 12.31 2.86
N LYS A 154 1.59 13.02 2.31
CA LYS A 154 0.40 13.52 3.02
C LYS A 154 -0.75 12.56 2.75
N VAL A 155 -0.90 11.53 3.58
CA VAL A 155 -1.70 10.37 3.19
C VAL A 155 -3.18 10.57 3.51
N ILE A 156 -4.05 10.34 2.53
CA ILE A 156 -5.50 10.24 2.73
C ILE A 156 -5.93 8.81 2.45
N GLY A 157 -6.57 8.18 3.44
CA GLY A 157 -7.17 6.85 3.29
C GLY A 157 -8.57 6.96 2.68
N ILE A 158 -8.87 6.16 1.65
CA ILE A 158 -10.23 6.04 1.10
C ILE A 158 -10.72 4.61 1.28
N MET A 159 -11.80 4.48 2.05
CA MET A 159 -12.44 3.23 2.44
C MET A 159 -13.81 3.09 1.79
N GLY A 160 -14.25 1.86 1.55
CA GLY A 160 -15.61 1.59 1.09
C GLY A 160 -15.80 0.20 0.50
N GLY A 161 -16.95 -0.01 -0.14
CA GLY A 161 -17.34 -1.33 -0.65
C GLY A 161 -16.43 -1.87 -1.75
N HIS A 162 -15.98 -3.11 -1.59
CA HIS A 162 -15.29 -3.89 -2.64
C HIS A 162 -16.24 -4.31 -3.78
N SER A 163 -17.55 -4.31 -3.53
CA SER A 163 -18.59 -4.69 -4.51
C SER A 163 -19.18 -3.51 -5.29
N THR A 164 -18.71 -2.28 -5.07
CA THR A 164 -19.16 -1.12 -5.83
C THR A 164 -18.82 -1.32 -7.30
N ALA A 165 -19.83 -1.25 -8.18
CA ALA A 165 -19.63 -1.46 -9.61
C ALA A 165 -19.04 -0.20 -10.26
N ARG A 166 -18.28 -0.35 -11.35
CA ARG A 166 -17.64 0.79 -12.06
C ARG A 166 -18.64 1.78 -12.67
N ASP A 167 -19.88 1.35 -12.88
CA ASP A 167 -20.99 2.17 -13.36
C ASP A 167 -21.81 2.83 -12.23
N ASP A 168 -21.48 2.55 -10.97
CA ASP A 168 -22.12 3.14 -9.79
C ASP A 168 -21.73 4.62 -9.61
N GLU A 169 -22.68 5.43 -9.14
CA GLU A 169 -22.45 6.86 -8.91
C GLU A 169 -21.41 7.10 -7.81
N TYR A 170 -21.34 6.27 -6.76
CA TYR A 170 -20.30 6.38 -5.74
C TYR A 170 -18.92 6.03 -6.28
N TYR A 171 -18.82 5.10 -7.24
CA TYR A 171 -17.55 4.83 -7.91
C TYR A 171 -17.03 6.10 -8.60
N LYS A 172 -17.87 6.76 -9.40
CA LYS A 172 -17.51 8.02 -10.09
C LYS A 172 -17.19 9.14 -9.12
N LYS A 173 -17.98 9.29 -8.04
CA LYS A 173 -17.71 10.29 -6.98
C LYS A 173 -16.33 10.08 -6.36
N VAL A 174 -15.97 8.84 -6.03
CA VAL A 174 -14.68 8.50 -5.43
C VAL A 174 -13.52 8.75 -6.40
N VAL A 175 -13.67 8.43 -7.69
CA VAL A 175 -12.67 8.76 -8.72
C VAL A 175 -12.43 10.28 -8.78
N ARG A 176 -13.50 11.08 -8.81
CA ARG A 176 -13.39 12.55 -8.84
C ARG A 176 -12.73 13.10 -7.59
N LEU A 177 -13.14 12.60 -6.41
CA LEU A 177 -12.59 13.00 -5.12
C LEU A 177 -11.09 12.70 -5.02
N ALA A 178 -10.68 11.46 -5.32
CA ALA A 178 -9.28 11.07 -5.27
C ALA A 178 -8.42 11.82 -6.29
N ARG A 179 -8.97 12.11 -7.49
CA ARG A 179 -8.31 12.96 -8.50
C ARG A 179 -8.05 14.36 -7.96
N ASP A 180 -9.08 15.00 -7.40
CA ASP A 180 -9.00 16.38 -6.94
C ASP A 180 -8.08 16.51 -5.71
N LEU A 181 -8.11 15.54 -4.79
CA LEU A 181 -7.14 15.47 -3.68
C LEU A 181 -5.70 15.25 -4.17
N SER A 182 -5.50 14.43 -5.19
CA SER A 182 -4.17 14.20 -5.77
C SER A 182 -3.62 15.45 -6.47
N LYS A 183 -4.49 16.28 -7.09
CA LYS A 183 -4.12 17.59 -7.64
C LYS A 183 -3.64 18.55 -6.55
N GLU A 184 -4.24 18.49 -5.36
CA GLU A 184 -3.87 19.30 -4.20
C GLU A 184 -2.61 18.79 -3.47
N GLY A 185 -2.00 17.70 -3.95
CA GLY A 185 -0.74 17.15 -3.43
C GLY A 185 -0.90 16.14 -2.29
N TYR A 186 -2.11 15.65 -2.05
CA TYR A 186 -2.32 14.52 -1.14
C TYR A 186 -1.97 13.19 -1.81
N PHE A 187 -1.53 12.23 -1.00
CA PHE A 187 -1.16 10.89 -1.42
C PHE A 187 -2.28 9.91 -1.07
N ILE A 188 -2.92 9.34 -2.08
CA ILE A 188 -4.08 8.47 -1.87
C ILE A 188 -3.65 7.06 -1.50
N ALA A 189 -4.21 6.53 -0.42
CA ALA A 189 -4.09 5.14 0.01
C ALA A 189 -5.45 4.45 0.02
N SER A 190 -5.50 3.19 -0.43
CA SER A 190 -6.71 2.37 -0.41
C SER A 190 -6.38 0.93 -0.03
N GLY A 191 -7.42 0.13 0.19
CA GLY A 191 -7.29 -1.30 0.42
C GLY A 191 -6.83 -2.14 -0.77
N GLY A 192 -6.70 -1.56 -1.97
CA GLY A 192 -6.08 -2.20 -3.13
C GLY A 192 -6.94 -3.21 -3.91
N GLY A 193 -8.17 -3.47 -3.48
CA GLY A 193 -9.12 -4.33 -4.18
C GLY A 193 -9.94 -3.60 -5.27
N PRO A 194 -10.98 -4.26 -5.81
CA PRO A 194 -11.96 -3.68 -6.72
C PRO A 194 -12.90 -2.67 -6.03
N GLY A 195 -13.82 -2.11 -6.83
CA GLY A 195 -14.86 -1.20 -6.35
C GLY A 195 -14.31 0.13 -5.84
N THR A 196 -14.70 0.54 -4.64
CA THR A 196 -14.30 1.85 -4.08
C THR A 196 -12.77 1.98 -3.98
N MET A 197 -12.09 0.89 -3.62
CA MET A 197 -10.63 0.87 -3.50
C MET A 197 -9.96 1.11 -4.86
N GLU A 198 -10.48 0.49 -5.91
CA GLU A 198 -10.06 0.73 -7.29
C GLU A 198 -10.33 2.18 -7.71
N ALA A 199 -11.53 2.70 -7.43
CA ALA A 199 -11.91 4.07 -7.74
C ALA A 199 -10.94 5.10 -7.11
N ALA A 200 -10.50 4.86 -5.87
CA ALA A 200 -9.53 5.71 -5.19
C ALA A 200 -8.19 5.75 -5.93
N ASN A 201 -7.61 4.59 -6.25
CA ASN A 201 -6.34 4.53 -6.97
C ASN A 201 -6.47 5.04 -8.43
N LEU A 202 -7.60 4.79 -9.09
CA LEU A 202 -7.91 5.30 -10.42
C LEU A 202 -7.96 6.82 -10.45
N GLY A 203 -8.67 7.44 -9.50
CA GLY A 203 -8.72 8.90 -9.39
C GLY A 203 -7.33 9.50 -9.20
N ALA A 204 -6.51 8.90 -8.34
CA ALA A 204 -5.13 9.34 -8.14
C ALA A 204 -4.27 9.19 -9.40
N TRP A 205 -4.41 8.09 -10.15
CA TRP A 205 -3.73 7.90 -11.43
C TRP A 205 -4.14 8.99 -12.43
N LEU A 206 -5.43 9.34 -12.48
CA LEU A 206 -5.99 10.31 -13.44
C LEU A 206 -5.90 11.76 -12.96
N LYS A 207 -4.99 12.10 -12.03
CA LYS A 207 -4.87 13.46 -11.47
C LYS A 207 -4.76 14.57 -12.51
N ASP A 208 -4.20 14.31 -13.69
CA ASP A 208 -4.00 15.33 -14.74
C ASP A 208 -5.09 15.29 -15.83
N VAL A 209 -6.11 14.42 -15.67
CA VAL A 209 -7.21 14.25 -16.63
C VAL A 209 -8.37 15.18 -16.28
N ASP A 210 -8.93 15.81 -17.32
CA ASP A 210 -10.09 16.71 -17.18
C ASP A 210 -11.40 15.93 -17.05
N ASP A 211 -12.51 16.66 -16.87
CA ASP A 211 -13.81 16.01 -16.67
C ASP A 211 -14.31 15.28 -17.92
N GLN A 212 -13.94 15.72 -19.12
CA GLN A 212 -14.31 15.05 -20.36
C GLN A 212 -13.57 13.71 -20.50
N GLY A 213 -12.27 13.68 -20.18
CA GLY A 213 -11.48 12.46 -20.16
C GLY A 213 -11.95 11.46 -19.10
N LEU A 214 -12.46 11.93 -17.95
CA LEU A 214 -13.10 11.04 -16.98
C LEU A 214 -14.36 10.36 -17.52
N GLU A 215 -15.21 11.07 -18.28
CA GLU A 215 -16.39 10.44 -18.90
C GLU A 215 -16.00 9.35 -19.91
N GLU A 216 -14.91 9.54 -20.67
CA GLU A 216 -14.36 8.51 -21.55
C GLU A 216 -13.87 7.29 -20.77
N VAL A 217 -13.14 7.51 -19.67
CA VAL A 217 -12.69 6.44 -18.76
C VAL A 217 -13.87 5.65 -18.21
N PHE A 218 -14.92 6.34 -17.73
CA PHE A 218 -16.11 5.68 -17.21
C PHE A 218 -16.82 4.85 -18.29
N ALA A 219 -16.88 5.35 -19.53
CA ALA A 219 -17.45 4.58 -20.64
C ALA A 219 -16.64 3.31 -20.98
N ILE A 220 -15.31 3.34 -20.85
CA ILE A 220 -14.45 2.15 -21.02
C ILE A 220 -14.73 1.14 -19.90
N LEU A 221 -14.69 1.59 -18.65
CA LEU A 221 -14.82 0.74 -17.47
C LEU A 221 -16.22 0.15 -17.30
N ALA A 222 -17.27 0.86 -17.75
CA ALA A 222 -18.65 0.40 -17.70
C ALA A 222 -18.95 -0.83 -18.59
N LYS A 223 -18.03 -1.20 -19.50
CA LYS A 223 -18.17 -2.43 -20.31
C LYS A 223 -18.10 -3.71 -19.47
N SER A 224 -17.34 -3.67 -18.38
CA SER A 224 -17.14 -4.78 -17.44
C SER A 224 -17.19 -4.21 -16.03
N PRO A 225 -18.39 -3.90 -15.51
CA PRO A 225 -18.54 -3.09 -14.32
C PRO A 225 -18.20 -3.80 -13.01
N ARG A 226 -18.28 -5.14 -12.96
CA ARG A 226 -17.98 -5.94 -11.77
C ARG A 226 -16.69 -6.73 -11.96
N TYR A 227 -15.93 -6.93 -10.89
CA TYR A 227 -14.65 -7.67 -10.95
C TYR A 227 -14.79 -9.13 -11.38
N THR A 228 -16.01 -9.67 -11.35
CA THR A 228 -16.36 -11.02 -11.82
C THR A 228 -16.68 -11.07 -13.31
N ASP A 229 -16.83 -9.92 -13.97
CA ASP A 229 -17.21 -9.84 -15.37
C ASP A 229 -15.98 -10.12 -16.27
N GLU A 230 -16.22 -10.77 -17.41
CA GLU A 230 -15.21 -10.94 -18.45
C GLU A 230 -14.75 -9.56 -18.95
N GLY A 231 -13.45 -9.38 -19.20
CA GLY A 231 -12.90 -8.11 -19.65
C GLY A 231 -12.63 -7.08 -18.54
N TYR A 232 -12.84 -7.40 -17.26
CA TYR A 232 -12.63 -6.45 -16.16
C TYR A 232 -11.20 -5.91 -16.10
N MET A 233 -10.21 -6.78 -16.24
CA MET A 233 -8.79 -6.41 -16.19
C MET A 233 -8.36 -5.74 -17.51
N GLU A 234 -8.89 -6.19 -18.63
CA GLU A 234 -8.67 -5.64 -19.96
C GLU A 234 -9.18 -4.20 -20.05
N ALA A 235 -10.38 -3.92 -19.53
CA ALA A 235 -10.91 -2.55 -19.48
C ALA A 235 -10.04 -1.62 -18.63
N ALA A 236 -9.45 -2.12 -17.53
CA ALA A 236 -8.48 -1.35 -16.76
C ALA A 236 -7.17 -1.14 -17.51
N GLN A 237 -6.70 -2.14 -18.26
CA GLN A 237 -5.53 -2.01 -19.13
C GLN A 237 -5.77 -1.00 -20.26
N ASP A 238 -6.95 -0.99 -20.89
CA ASP A 238 -7.33 -0.01 -21.92
C ASP A 238 -7.23 1.43 -21.38
N VAL A 239 -7.66 1.67 -20.15
CA VAL A 239 -7.54 2.99 -19.49
C VAL A 239 -6.07 3.36 -19.26
N LEU A 240 -5.23 2.40 -18.86
CA LEU A 240 -3.80 2.64 -18.68
C LEU A 240 -3.07 2.87 -19.99
N ASP A 241 -3.50 2.24 -21.08
CA ASP A 241 -2.94 2.46 -22.41
C ASP A 241 -3.35 3.84 -22.95
N LEU A 242 -4.56 4.29 -22.65
CA LEU A 242 -5.05 5.64 -22.97
C LEU A 242 -4.35 6.74 -22.15
N TYR A 243 -4.11 6.48 -20.86
CA TYR A 243 -3.44 7.39 -19.93
C TYR A 243 -2.20 6.71 -19.30
N PRO A 244 -1.08 6.58 -20.05
CA PRO A 244 0.10 5.80 -19.62
C PRO A 244 0.94 6.49 -18.55
N HIS A 245 0.71 7.78 -18.35
CA HIS A 245 1.36 8.59 -17.32
C HIS A 245 0.29 9.11 -16.37
N GLY A 246 0.45 8.82 -15.08
CA GLY A 246 -0.52 9.19 -14.07
C GLY A 246 0.13 9.60 -12.75
N GLY A 247 -0.72 9.94 -11.78
CA GLY A 247 -0.31 10.20 -10.41
C GLY A 247 0.12 8.93 -9.65
N SER A 248 0.80 9.14 -8.52
CA SER A 248 1.23 8.07 -7.62
C SER A 248 0.17 7.85 -6.54
N SER A 249 0.06 6.59 -6.08
CA SER A 249 -0.85 6.19 -5.02
C SER A 249 -0.44 4.85 -4.43
N LEU A 250 -0.99 4.52 -3.26
CA LEU A 250 -0.75 3.27 -2.54
C LEU A 250 -1.99 2.38 -2.53
N ALA A 251 -1.78 1.10 -2.79
CA ALA A 251 -2.73 0.03 -2.54
C ALA A 251 -2.20 -0.89 -1.43
N VAL A 252 -3.03 -1.25 -0.46
CA VAL A 252 -2.67 -2.14 0.66
C VAL A 252 -3.53 -3.42 0.66
N PRO A 253 -3.39 -4.29 -0.37
CA PRO A 253 -4.17 -5.53 -0.48
C PRO A 253 -3.61 -6.65 0.40
N THR A 254 -4.30 -7.79 0.43
CA THR A 254 -3.86 -8.99 1.14
C THR A 254 -4.18 -10.25 0.37
N TRP A 255 -3.40 -11.32 0.59
CA TRP A 255 -3.76 -12.68 0.15
C TRP A 255 -4.72 -13.39 1.11
N PHE A 256 -5.05 -12.79 2.25
CA PHE A 256 -5.87 -13.41 3.29
C PHE A 256 -7.32 -13.66 2.86
N TYR A 257 -7.96 -12.67 2.22
CA TYR A 257 -9.38 -12.73 1.82
C TYR A 257 -9.67 -13.57 0.57
N GLY A 258 -8.65 -14.20 -0.01
CA GLY A 258 -8.77 -14.99 -1.23
C GLY A 258 -8.02 -14.34 -2.39
N HIS A 259 -8.35 -14.78 -3.61
CA HIS A 259 -7.80 -14.19 -4.83
C HIS A 259 -8.70 -13.07 -5.35
N GLU A 260 -8.98 -12.08 -4.48
CA GLU A 260 -9.55 -10.82 -4.94
C GLU A 260 -8.45 -10.09 -5.74
N PRO A 261 -8.74 -9.64 -6.98
CA PRO A 261 -7.72 -9.03 -7.82
C PRO A 261 -7.24 -7.72 -7.18
N THR A 262 -5.93 -7.53 -7.17
CA THR A 262 -5.36 -6.22 -6.88
C THR A 262 -5.63 -5.28 -8.05
N ASN A 263 -6.13 -4.08 -7.78
CA ASN A 263 -6.45 -3.13 -8.83
C ASN A 263 -5.19 -2.67 -9.59
N LEU A 264 -5.39 -2.24 -10.84
CA LEU A 264 -4.29 -1.90 -11.75
C LEU A 264 -3.87 -0.43 -11.68
N PHE A 265 -4.49 0.43 -10.87
CA PHE A 265 -4.24 1.88 -10.94
C PHE A 265 -3.27 2.41 -9.89
N SER A 266 -2.85 1.57 -8.94
CA SER A 266 -1.83 1.93 -7.95
C SER A 266 -0.41 1.82 -8.52
N ALA A 267 0.42 2.80 -8.19
CA ALA A 267 1.85 2.79 -8.51
C ALA A 267 2.61 1.88 -7.54
N HIS A 268 2.20 1.90 -6.27
CA HIS A 268 2.81 1.13 -5.17
C HIS A 268 1.81 0.20 -4.52
N ILE A 269 2.24 -1.05 -4.28
CA ILE A 269 1.39 -2.09 -3.72
C ILE A 269 2.09 -2.72 -2.50
N ALA A 270 1.57 -2.43 -1.30
CA ALA A 270 1.96 -3.06 -0.04
C ALA A 270 1.04 -4.27 0.23
N LYS A 271 1.36 -5.41 -0.40
CA LYS A 271 0.54 -6.63 -0.29
C LYS A 271 1.00 -7.51 0.86
N TYR A 272 0.11 -7.80 1.81
CA TYR A 272 0.45 -8.54 3.04
C TYR A 272 -0.10 -9.96 3.08
N PHE A 273 0.61 -10.87 3.76
CA PHE A 273 0.04 -12.14 4.21
C PHE A 273 -0.79 -11.96 5.48
N SER A 274 -0.33 -11.12 6.41
CA SER A 274 -1.03 -10.84 7.66
C SER A 274 -2.15 -9.82 7.48
N ASN A 275 -3.39 -10.26 7.67
CA ASN A 275 -4.54 -9.33 7.61
C ASN A 275 -4.53 -8.33 8.75
N SER A 276 -4.09 -8.72 9.96
CA SER A 276 -4.14 -7.83 11.12
C SER A 276 -3.21 -6.63 10.98
N ILE A 277 -2.06 -6.82 10.31
CA ILE A 277 -1.13 -5.73 9.99
C ILE A 277 -1.76 -4.84 8.91
N ARG A 278 -2.35 -5.43 7.88
CA ARG A 278 -3.01 -4.71 6.79
C ARG A 278 -4.15 -3.79 7.25
N GLU A 279 -5.09 -4.31 8.06
CA GLU A 279 -6.28 -3.56 8.48
C GLU A 279 -5.92 -2.35 9.34
N ASP A 280 -5.07 -2.55 10.35
CA ASP A 280 -4.67 -1.48 11.25
C ASP A 280 -3.67 -0.52 10.59
N GLY A 281 -2.73 -1.06 9.82
CA GLY A 281 -1.69 -0.31 9.15
C GLY A 281 -2.22 0.68 8.12
N LEU A 282 -3.24 0.33 7.33
CA LEU A 282 -3.81 1.24 6.33
C LEU A 282 -4.43 2.49 6.98
N LEU A 283 -5.11 2.34 8.12
CA LEU A 283 -5.65 3.48 8.86
C LEU A 283 -4.53 4.26 9.56
N ALA A 284 -3.57 3.56 10.16
CA ALA A 284 -2.45 4.17 10.85
C ALA A 284 -1.61 5.10 9.96
N ILE A 285 -1.47 4.79 8.66
CA ILE A 285 -0.72 5.63 7.73
C ILE A 285 -1.52 6.81 7.19
N ALA A 286 -2.85 6.83 7.34
CA ALA A 286 -3.75 7.85 6.77
C ALA A 286 -3.76 9.16 7.58
N ASP A 287 -2.57 9.74 7.76
CA ASP A 287 -2.36 10.84 8.70
C ASP A 287 -3.10 12.13 8.34
N GLN A 288 -3.49 12.37 7.08
CA GLN A 288 -4.27 13.54 6.67
C GLN A 288 -5.79 13.34 6.68
N GLY A 289 -6.27 12.17 7.09
CA GLY A 289 -7.69 11.87 7.25
C GLY A 289 -8.16 10.67 6.44
N VAL A 290 -9.36 10.22 6.78
CA VAL A 290 -10.00 9.04 6.20
C VAL A 290 -11.37 9.40 5.64
N ILE A 291 -11.63 8.92 4.42
CA ILE A 291 -12.89 9.11 3.71
C ILE A 291 -13.59 7.75 3.59
N PHE A 292 -14.81 7.68 4.08
CA PHE A 292 -15.66 6.49 4.06
C PHE A 292 -16.75 6.66 3.01
N ALA A 293 -16.58 6.01 1.86
CA ALA A 293 -17.67 5.82 0.89
C ALA A 293 -18.51 4.59 1.27
N PRO A 294 -19.74 4.44 0.75
CA PRO A 294 -20.65 3.39 1.17
C PRO A 294 -20.03 2.00 1.04
N GLY A 295 -20.09 1.26 2.14
CA GLY A 295 -19.57 -0.09 2.23
C GLY A 295 -20.36 -0.97 3.18
N SER A 296 -19.82 -2.16 3.42
CA SER A 296 -20.41 -3.21 4.26
C SER A 296 -19.61 -3.35 5.56
N ALA A 297 -19.54 -4.56 6.13
CA ALA A 297 -18.95 -4.83 7.43
C ALA A 297 -17.50 -4.34 7.60
N GLY A 298 -16.66 -4.48 6.55
CA GLY A 298 -15.27 -3.99 6.59
C GLY A 298 -15.20 -2.47 6.81
N THR A 299 -15.96 -1.71 6.02
CA THR A 299 -16.03 -0.25 6.17
C THR A 299 -16.61 0.18 7.51
N THR A 300 -17.59 -0.56 8.04
CA THR A 300 -18.09 -0.31 9.40
C THR A 300 -16.98 -0.52 10.43
N GLN A 301 -16.19 -1.59 10.31
CA GLN A 301 -15.06 -1.83 11.20
C GLN A 301 -14.02 -0.70 11.12
N GLU A 302 -13.66 -0.26 9.90
CA GLU A 302 -12.70 0.81 9.66
C GLU A 302 -13.15 2.14 10.31
N ILE A 303 -14.45 2.49 10.21
CA ILE A 303 -15.02 3.69 10.85
C ILE A 303 -14.77 3.69 12.36
N PHE A 304 -15.03 2.56 13.05
CA PHE A 304 -14.85 2.49 14.50
C PHE A 304 -13.37 2.39 14.91
N MET A 305 -12.52 1.80 14.07
CA MET A 305 -11.07 1.80 14.29
C MET A 305 -10.51 3.22 14.22
N ASP A 306 -10.84 3.97 13.17
CA ASP A 306 -10.41 5.36 13.01
C ASP A 306 -10.96 6.29 14.10
N ALA A 307 -12.25 6.16 14.44
CA ALA A 307 -12.83 6.88 15.58
C ALA A 307 -12.09 6.59 16.89
N THR A 308 -11.65 5.35 17.10
CA THR A 308 -10.86 4.95 18.28
C THR A 308 -9.47 5.60 18.26
N GLN A 309 -8.81 5.61 17.11
CA GLN A 309 -7.51 6.26 16.92
C GLN A 309 -7.59 7.76 17.22
N ASN A 310 -8.58 8.45 16.66
CA ASN A 310 -8.85 9.87 16.93
C ASN A 310 -9.26 10.15 18.38
N HIS A 311 -9.99 9.23 19.04
CA HIS A 311 -10.42 9.40 20.43
C HIS A 311 -9.24 9.35 21.41
N TYR A 312 -8.29 8.44 21.17
CA TYR A 312 -7.12 8.24 22.04
C TYR A 312 -5.87 8.97 21.55
N VAL A 313 -5.92 9.59 20.37
CA VAL A 313 -4.77 10.23 19.71
C VAL A 313 -3.61 9.23 19.59
N THR A 314 -3.93 8.01 19.16
CA THR A 314 -3.00 6.86 19.17
C THR A 314 -1.74 7.11 18.34
N PHE A 315 -1.86 7.92 17.28
CA PHE A 315 -0.77 8.28 16.37
C PHE A 315 -0.35 9.76 16.51
N ASP A 316 -0.48 10.31 17.72
CA ASP A 316 -0.13 11.69 18.09
C ASP A 316 -0.93 12.80 17.37
N GLU A 317 -1.80 12.46 16.43
CA GLU A 317 -2.57 13.41 15.62
C GLU A 317 -4.06 13.01 15.55
N ILE A 318 -4.93 14.02 15.47
CA ILE A 318 -6.36 13.90 15.15
C ILE A 318 -6.55 14.35 13.72
N SER A 319 -7.21 13.53 12.91
CA SER A 319 -7.37 13.74 11.48
C SER A 319 -8.84 13.70 11.03
N PRO A 320 -9.20 14.36 9.92
CA PRO A 320 -10.56 14.39 9.40
C PRO A 320 -11.17 13.00 9.16
N MET A 321 -12.42 12.81 9.58
CA MET A 321 -13.26 11.67 9.23
C MET A 321 -14.41 12.15 8.34
N ILE A 322 -14.42 11.74 7.07
CA ILE A 322 -15.41 12.19 6.09
C ILE A 322 -16.28 11.02 5.64
N PHE A 323 -17.60 11.17 5.81
CA PHE A 323 -18.60 10.19 5.42
C PHE A 323 -19.27 10.62 4.12
N LEU A 324 -18.96 9.92 3.02
CA LEU A 324 -19.48 10.23 1.69
C LEU A 324 -20.81 9.49 1.45
N GLY A 325 -21.91 10.22 1.47
CA GLY A 325 -23.26 9.69 1.27
C GLY A 325 -24.17 9.96 2.47
N VAL A 326 -24.83 11.12 2.48
CA VAL A 326 -25.61 11.58 3.64
C VAL A 326 -26.67 10.55 4.02
N LYS A 327 -27.54 10.18 3.06
CA LYS A 327 -28.60 9.20 3.29
C LYS A 327 -28.09 7.88 3.89
N ARG A 328 -26.97 7.37 3.36
CA ARG A 328 -26.36 6.11 3.83
C ARG A 328 -25.99 6.17 5.31
N TYR A 329 -25.36 7.27 5.72
CA TYR A 329 -24.76 7.38 7.05
C TYR A 329 -25.66 8.04 8.10
N THR A 330 -26.66 8.82 7.68
CA THR A 330 -27.58 9.53 8.60
C THR A 330 -28.97 8.92 8.71
N GLU A 331 -29.41 8.10 7.75
CA GLU A 331 -30.75 7.51 7.76
C GLU A 331 -30.73 5.98 7.75
N GLU A 332 -29.93 5.38 6.87
CA GLU A 332 -29.96 3.92 6.68
C GLU A 332 -29.18 3.16 7.75
N THR A 333 -27.99 3.66 8.10
CA THR A 333 -27.09 2.98 9.06
C THR A 333 -27.01 3.68 10.41
N MET A 334 -27.34 4.97 10.48
CA MET A 334 -27.17 5.82 11.65
C MET A 334 -25.72 5.86 12.19
N LEU A 335 -24.73 5.47 11.38
CA LEU A 335 -23.33 5.44 11.81
C LEU A 335 -22.78 6.84 12.07
N TYR A 336 -23.08 7.81 11.22
CA TYR A 336 -22.59 9.18 11.42
C TYR A 336 -23.16 9.82 12.70
N PRO A 337 -24.48 9.80 12.95
CA PRO A 337 -25.04 10.24 14.23
C PRO A 337 -24.44 9.51 15.44
N CYS A 338 -24.15 8.21 15.32
CA CYS A 338 -23.49 7.44 16.37
C CYS A 338 -22.08 7.96 16.66
N ILE A 339 -21.25 8.16 15.63
CA ILE A 339 -19.89 8.69 15.79
C ILE A 339 -19.91 10.13 16.33
N GLN A 340 -20.83 10.97 15.86
CA GLN A 340 -21.02 12.32 16.40
C GLN A 340 -21.31 12.28 17.90
N ASN A 341 -22.23 11.43 18.36
CA ASN A 341 -22.54 11.31 19.78
C ASN A 341 -21.35 10.78 20.60
N LEU A 342 -20.62 9.79 20.08
CA LEU A 342 -19.42 9.25 20.74
C LEU A 342 -18.27 10.26 20.82
N SER A 343 -18.24 11.24 19.92
CA SER A 343 -17.25 12.31 19.88
C SER A 343 -17.54 13.48 20.82
N GLU A 344 -18.72 13.55 21.44
CA GLU A 344 -19.11 14.67 22.29
C GLU A 344 -18.08 14.95 23.40
N GLY A 345 -17.63 16.21 23.49
CA GLY A 345 -16.61 16.65 24.44
C GLY A 345 -15.17 16.25 24.06
N ARG A 346 -14.95 15.70 22.87
CA ARG A 346 -13.62 15.39 22.32
C ARG A 346 -13.29 16.33 21.17
N LYS A 347 -11.99 16.61 20.98
CA LYS A 347 -11.50 17.50 19.91
C LYS A 347 -11.88 17.01 18.50
N TYR A 348 -11.86 15.69 18.27
CA TYR A 348 -12.17 15.13 16.95
C TYR A 348 -13.64 15.29 16.53
N ALA A 349 -14.53 15.74 17.41
CA ALA A 349 -15.89 16.12 17.02
C ALA A 349 -15.92 17.22 15.95
N GLU A 350 -14.93 18.12 15.97
CA GLU A 350 -14.74 19.20 14.99
C GLU A 350 -14.18 18.69 13.65
N TYR A 351 -13.75 17.42 13.60
CA TYR A 351 -13.11 16.77 12.45
C TYR A 351 -14.04 15.80 11.73
N LEU A 352 -15.34 15.85 12.03
CA LEU A 352 -16.36 15.01 11.41
C LEU A 352 -17.11 15.77 10.32
N LEU A 353 -17.18 15.19 9.12
CA LEU A 353 -18.03 15.68 8.03
C LEU A 353 -18.87 14.55 7.44
N CYS A 354 -20.15 14.81 7.15
CA CYS A 354 -20.96 13.93 6.31
C CYS A 354 -21.52 14.73 5.14
N THR A 355 -21.19 14.34 3.92
CA THR A 355 -21.53 15.09 2.70
C THR A 355 -21.80 14.17 1.52
N ASP A 356 -22.49 14.69 0.51
CA ASP A 356 -22.63 14.10 -0.81
C ASP A 356 -21.75 14.77 -1.87
N GLU A 357 -21.12 15.90 -1.52
CA GLU A 357 -20.44 16.81 -2.44
C GLU A 357 -18.91 16.63 -2.37
N VAL A 358 -18.31 16.31 -3.51
CA VAL A 358 -16.86 16.11 -3.63
C VAL A 358 -16.08 17.37 -3.25
N ALA A 359 -16.52 18.53 -3.72
CA ALA A 359 -15.84 19.80 -3.45
C ALA A 359 -15.84 20.16 -1.96
N GLU A 360 -16.92 19.84 -1.23
CA GLU A 360 -17.00 20.08 0.22
C GLU A 360 -16.02 19.17 0.97
N ALA A 361 -15.93 17.88 0.60
CA ALA A 361 -14.98 16.96 1.20
C ALA A 361 -13.52 17.41 1.00
N VAL A 362 -13.15 17.83 -0.22
CA VAL A 362 -11.80 18.34 -0.51
C VAL A 362 -11.49 19.59 0.32
N GLN A 363 -12.43 20.53 0.37
CA GLN A 363 -12.24 21.77 1.09
C GLN A 363 -12.14 21.53 2.61
N PHE A 364 -12.94 20.60 3.15
CA PHE A 364 -12.89 20.26 4.57
C PHE A 364 -11.53 19.70 4.99
N ILE A 365 -10.92 18.81 4.19
CA ILE A 365 -9.56 18.30 4.48
C ILE A 365 -8.54 19.44 4.51
N LYS A 366 -8.65 20.40 3.57
CA LYS A 366 -7.74 21.55 3.52
C LYS A 366 -7.88 22.48 4.73
N ASP A 367 -9.11 22.66 5.20
CA ASP A 367 -9.42 23.55 6.32
C ASP A 367 -9.16 22.91 7.70
N HIS A 368 -9.05 21.57 7.75
CA HIS A 368 -8.84 20.79 8.98
C HIS A 368 -7.56 19.94 8.87
N PRO A 369 -6.36 20.55 8.76
CA PRO A 369 -5.12 19.80 8.81
C PRO A 369 -4.99 19.07 10.16
N PRO A 370 -4.27 17.94 10.22
CA PRO A 370 -4.15 17.16 11.46
C PRO A 370 -3.59 17.97 12.62
N ILE A 371 -4.13 17.75 13.82
CA ILE A 371 -3.71 18.45 15.05
C ILE A 371 -3.21 17.49 16.11
N ARG A 372 -2.23 17.96 16.90
CA ARG A 372 -1.67 17.25 18.05
C ARG A 372 -2.42 17.53 19.36
#